data_AF-A0A0K2V5W9-F1
#
_entry.id   AF-A0A0K2V5W9-F1
#
_cell.length_a   1.000
_cell.length_b   1.000
_cell.length_c   1.000
_cell.angle_alpha   90.00
_cell.angle_beta   90.00
_cell.angle_gamma   90.00
#
_symmetry.space_group_name_H-M   'P 1'
#
loop_
_entity.id
_entity.type
_entity.pdbx_description
1 polymer ?
#
loop_
_entity_poly.entity_id
_entity_poly.type
_entity_poly.pdbx_seq_one_letter_code
_entity_poly.pdbx_strand_id
1 'polypeptide(L)'
;MVTKVTTPSIFNNLYLTLIPKITFRLDEYFSDSRNLIRISDSNRRLKALRQGRFTVVSFINSLPKTLHHPDTITLDVPFATERLMTFTVTGLFKEREKKGEPIRHFNRMFVVVPQGSGFVIINDLLYITNPPKEKADIPFPVVPDNSAKEFKASQISQKTRMTINWSIKCLEQTNWDVNQALAAFETAKSQGKIPPDAFQSV
;
A
#
# COMPACT_ATOMS: atom_id res chain seq x y z
N MET A 1 -4.15 0.70 1.85
CA MET A 1 -3.21 1.73 2.34
C MET A 1 -1.81 1.66 1.71
N VAL A 2 -1.41 0.56 1.05
CA VAL A 2 -0.08 0.43 0.42
C VAL A 2 -0.04 0.95 -1.04
N THR A 3 -1.19 1.19 -1.67
CA THR A 3 -1.27 1.58 -3.09
C THR A 3 -1.01 3.06 -3.37
N LYS A 4 -0.91 3.93 -2.35
CA LYS A 4 -0.71 5.38 -2.53
C LYS A 4 0.71 5.90 -2.20
N VAL A 5 1.67 5.02 -1.90
CA VAL A 5 3.09 5.41 -1.65
C VAL A 5 4.03 4.87 -2.74
N THR A 6 3.51 4.32 -3.83
CA THR A 6 4.33 3.95 -4.99
C THR A 6 4.38 5.09 -5.99
N THR A 7 5.09 6.17 -5.62
CA THR A 7 5.81 6.95 -6.63
C THR A 7 6.80 6.01 -7.35
N PRO A 8 7.22 6.29 -8.60
CA PRO A 8 8.11 5.42 -9.40
C PRO A 8 9.52 5.20 -8.82
N SER A 9 9.75 5.64 -7.59
CA SER A 9 11.02 5.78 -6.95
C SER A 9 10.98 5.15 -5.55
N ILE A 10 11.68 4.01 -5.47
CA ILE A 10 12.54 3.60 -4.36
C ILE A 10 11.92 2.67 -3.30
N PHE A 11 12.12 1.38 -3.56
CA PHE A 11 12.26 0.34 -2.54
C PHE A 11 13.57 -0.38 -2.80
N ASN A 12 14.46 -0.43 -1.81
CA ASN A 12 15.75 -1.13 -1.95
C ASN A 12 15.69 -2.55 -1.40
N ASN A 13 15.11 -2.75 -0.22
CA ASN A 13 14.98 -4.07 0.41
C ASN A 13 13.60 -4.30 1.03
N LEU A 14 13.01 -5.48 0.80
CA LEU A 14 11.80 -5.96 1.49
C LEU A 14 12.02 -7.36 2.05
N TYR A 15 11.53 -7.59 3.27
CA TYR A 15 11.54 -8.88 3.92
C TYR A 15 10.17 -9.18 4.52
N LEU A 16 9.70 -10.42 4.35
CA LEU A 16 8.50 -10.93 5.02
C LEU A 16 8.95 -11.88 6.13
N THR A 17 8.46 -11.70 7.35
CA THR A 17 8.72 -12.62 8.47
C THR A 17 7.40 -13.15 9.00
N LEU A 18 7.31 -14.46 9.21
CA LEU A 18 6.21 -15.08 9.94
C LEU A 18 6.76 -15.83 11.16
N ILE A 19 6.05 -15.74 12.29
CA ILE A 19 6.19 -16.69 13.39
C ILE A 19 4.94 -17.56 13.37
N PRO A 20 5.05 -18.86 13.02
CA PRO A 20 3.90 -19.73 13.08
C PRO A 20 3.58 -20.01 14.55
N LYS A 21 2.44 -19.49 15.02
CA LYS A 21 1.71 -20.11 16.13
C LYS A 21 0.66 -21.05 15.55
N ILE A 22 0.47 -22.17 16.23
CA ILE A 22 -0.02 -23.47 15.76
C ILE A 22 -1.45 -23.50 15.16
N THR A 23 -2.22 -22.42 15.14
CA THR A 23 -3.68 -22.58 15.03
C THR A 23 -4.42 -22.02 13.81
N PHE A 24 -3.86 -21.20 12.90
CA PHE A 24 -4.58 -20.84 11.66
C PHE A 24 -3.67 -20.57 10.46
N ARG A 25 -4.09 -21.06 9.27
CA ARG A 25 -3.30 -21.24 8.03
C ARG A 25 -2.75 -19.92 7.48
N LEU A 26 -1.43 -19.80 7.41
CA LEU A 26 -0.67 -18.70 6.78
C LEU A 26 0.07 -19.20 5.51
N ASP A 27 -0.47 -20.25 4.89
CA ASP A 27 0.24 -21.08 3.91
C ASP A 27 0.79 -20.28 2.72
N GLU A 28 0.02 -19.31 2.20
CA GLU A 28 0.40 -18.45 1.06
C GLU A 28 1.58 -17.51 1.36
N TYR A 29 1.87 -17.26 2.63
CA TYR A 29 2.99 -16.41 3.04
C TYR A 29 4.23 -17.24 3.40
N PHE A 30 4.06 -18.55 3.63
CA PHE A 30 5.09 -19.38 4.27
C PHE A 30 6.30 -19.63 3.35
N SER A 31 6.08 -19.79 2.05
CA SER A 31 7.14 -19.93 1.04
C SER A 31 8.13 -18.76 1.03
N ASP A 32 7.63 -17.58 1.37
CA ASP A 32 8.34 -16.31 1.31
C ASP A 32 8.77 -15.81 2.69
N SER A 33 8.47 -16.57 3.75
CA SER A 33 8.83 -16.23 5.12
C SER A 33 10.33 -16.35 5.35
N ARG A 34 10.95 -15.26 5.77
CA ARG A 34 12.36 -15.14 6.12
C ARG A 34 12.53 -15.13 7.64
N ASN A 35 12.47 -16.30 8.26
CA ASN A 35 12.80 -16.46 9.68
C ASN A 35 14.26 -16.94 9.83
N LEU A 36 15.18 -16.04 10.18
CA LEU A 36 16.62 -16.35 10.28
C LEU A 36 16.98 -17.34 11.40
N ILE A 37 16.12 -17.49 12.42
CA ILE A 37 16.27 -18.49 13.46
C ILE A 37 16.03 -19.90 12.88
N ARG A 38 15.15 -20.03 11.88
CA ARG A 38 14.77 -21.31 11.27
C ARG A 38 15.54 -21.65 10.00
N ILE A 39 15.89 -20.64 9.21
CA ILE A 39 16.66 -20.82 7.99
C ILE A 39 18.13 -20.77 8.36
N SER A 40 18.84 -21.89 8.36
CA SER A 40 20.28 -21.95 8.58
C SER A 40 21.09 -21.67 7.30
N ASP A 41 20.61 -22.19 6.16
CA ASP A 41 21.29 -22.09 4.87
C ASP A 41 21.39 -20.64 4.35
N SER A 42 22.62 -20.18 4.10
CA SER A 42 22.92 -18.81 3.64
C SER A 42 22.28 -18.47 2.29
N ASN A 43 22.26 -19.42 1.36
CA ASN A 43 21.69 -19.18 0.03
C ASN A 43 20.17 -18.97 0.10
N ARG A 44 19.47 -19.75 0.92
CA ARG A 44 18.04 -19.55 1.21
C ARG A 44 17.77 -18.24 1.93
N ARG A 45 18.63 -17.81 2.87
CA ARG A 45 18.53 -16.49 3.55
C ARG A 45 18.62 -15.32 2.56
N LEU A 46 19.49 -15.44 1.55
CA LEU A 46 19.66 -14.45 0.49
C LEU A 46 18.47 -14.46 -0.48
N LYS A 47 18.00 -15.63 -0.91
CA LYS A 47 16.83 -15.75 -1.81
C LYS A 47 15.54 -15.20 -1.21
N ALA A 48 15.36 -15.32 0.10
CA ALA A 48 14.20 -14.80 0.82
C ALA A 48 14.25 -13.27 1.05
N LEU A 49 15.38 -12.62 0.75
CA LEU A 49 15.52 -11.17 0.76
C LEU A 49 15.20 -10.63 -0.64
N ARG A 50 14.20 -9.74 -0.74
CA ARG A 50 13.82 -9.10 -2.00
C ARG A 50 14.61 -7.81 -2.17
N GLN A 51 15.54 -7.79 -3.13
CA GLN A 51 16.39 -6.63 -3.40
C GLN A 51 16.06 -6.00 -4.76
N GLY A 52 16.07 -4.68 -4.78
CA GLY A 52 15.80 -3.89 -5.96
C GLY A 52 14.31 -3.70 -6.24
N ARG A 53 13.98 -2.52 -6.78
CA ARG A 53 12.59 -2.06 -6.98
C ARG A 53 11.69 -3.07 -7.68
N PHE A 54 12.18 -3.70 -8.75
CA PHE A 54 11.36 -4.58 -9.58
C PHE A 54 10.99 -5.86 -8.82
N THR A 55 11.98 -6.49 -8.19
CA THR A 55 11.79 -7.67 -7.34
C THR A 55 10.85 -7.39 -6.19
N VAL A 56 11.01 -6.23 -5.53
CA VAL A 56 10.16 -5.82 -4.40
C VAL A 56 8.71 -5.61 -4.85
N VAL A 57 8.48 -4.82 -5.89
CA VAL A 57 7.12 -4.53 -6.38
C VAL A 57 6.45 -5.79 -6.93
N SER A 58 7.19 -6.62 -7.67
CA SER A 58 6.70 -7.91 -8.15
C SER A 58 6.25 -8.80 -6.99
N PHE A 59 7.06 -8.90 -5.93
CA PHE A 59 6.72 -9.66 -4.73
C PHE A 59 5.51 -9.08 -3.99
N ILE A 60 5.41 -7.75 -3.81
CA ILE A 60 4.23 -7.14 -3.19
C ILE A 60 2.97 -7.43 -4.01
N ASN A 61 3.06 -7.40 -5.34
CA ASN A 61 1.95 -7.69 -6.23
C ASN A 61 1.54 -9.17 -6.24
N SER A 62 2.45 -10.08 -5.92
CA SER A 62 2.14 -11.51 -5.79
C SER A 62 1.49 -11.87 -4.44
N LEU A 63 1.52 -10.97 -3.45
CA LEU A 63 0.80 -11.18 -2.19
C LEU A 63 -0.73 -11.10 -2.41
N PRO A 64 -1.52 -11.76 -1.54
CA PRO A 64 -2.97 -11.68 -1.60
C PRO A 64 -3.47 -10.24 -1.56
N LYS A 65 -4.58 -9.96 -2.26
CA LYS A 65 -5.25 -8.66 -2.19
C LYS A 65 -5.73 -8.43 -0.76
N THR A 66 -5.59 -7.21 -0.26
CA THR A 66 -5.91 -6.88 1.14
C THR A 66 -6.82 -5.67 1.25
N LEU A 67 -7.72 -5.69 2.24
CA LEU A 67 -8.46 -4.53 2.72
C LEU A 67 -8.00 -4.25 4.15
N HIS A 68 -7.40 -3.11 4.43
CA HIS A 68 -6.93 -2.77 5.79
C HIS A 68 -8.06 -2.10 6.58
N HIS A 69 -8.13 -2.35 7.90
CA HIS A 69 -9.12 -1.73 8.78
C HIS A 69 -8.56 -0.43 9.36
N PRO A 70 -9.01 0.76 8.91
CA PRO A 70 -8.39 2.04 9.25
C PRO A 70 -8.34 2.31 10.76
N ASP A 71 -9.44 2.04 11.48
CA ASP A 71 -9.54 2.34 12.92
C ASP A 71 -8.64 1.47 13.81
N THR A 72 -8.05 0.41 13.25
CA THR A 72 -7.10 -0.45 13.98
C THR A 72 -5.65 -0.06 13.72
N ILE A 73 -5.41 0.87 12.80
CA ILE A 73 -4.07 1.22 12.38
C ILE A 73 -3.43 2.16 13.40
N THR A 74 -2.27 1.77 13.90
CA THR A 74 -1.44 2.58 14.77
C THR A 74 -0.07 2.82 14.13
N LEU A 75 0.52 3.98 14.42
CA LEU A 75 1.82 4.41 13.90
C LEU A 75 2.72 4.76 15.08
N ASP A 76 3.82 4.03 15.23
CA ASP A 76 4.86 4.30 16.21
C ASP A 76 6.13 4.79 15.50
N VAL A 77 6.74 5.88 15.97
CA VAL A 77 7.98 6.44 15.41
C VAL A 77 9.10 6.28 16.43
N PRO A 78 9.77 5.10 16.50
CA PRO A 78 10.79 4.84 17.51
C PRO A 78 12.08 5.64 17.30
N PHE A 79 12.39 6.07 16.07
CA PHE A 79 13.59 6.83 15.78
C PHE A 79 13.40 7.78 14.60
N ALA A 80 13.78 9.04 14.77
CA ALA A 80 13.73 10.05 13.71
C ALA A 80 14.92 11.01 13.80
N THR A 81 15.52 11.29 12.66
CA THR A 81 16.59 12.28 12.45
C THR A 81 16.33 13.00 11.13
N GLU A 82 17.08 14.07 10.86
CA GLU A 82 17.01 14.79 9.58
C GLU A 82 17.44 13.95 8.37
N ARG A 83 18.12 12.81 8.57
CA ARG A 83 18.64 11.97 7.47
C ARG A 83 17.90 10.65 7.32
N LEU A 84 17.22 10.19 8.38
CA LEU A 84 16.64 8.87 8.46
C LEU A 84 15.54 8.84 9.51
N MET A 85 14.45 8.15 9.20
CA MET A 85 13.36 7.86 10.14
C MET A 85 13.01 6.39 10.06
N THR A 86 12.75 5.78 11.21
CA THR A 86 12.13 4.47 11.30
C THR A 86 10.75 4.62 11.94
N PHE A 87 9.78 3.92 11.38
CA PHE A 87 8.43 3.90 11.93
C PHE A 87 7.79 2.54 11.72
N THR A 88 6.89 2.18 12.63
CA THR A 88 6.17 0.92 12.61
C THR A 88 4.69 1.20 12.47
N VAL A 89 4.08 0.55 11.47
CA VAL A 89 2.63 0.57 11.27
C VAL A 89 2.08 -0.80 11.65
N THR A 90 1.12 -0.82 12.55
CA THR A 90 0.43 -2.04 12.99
C THR A 90 -1.07 -1.92 12.73
N GLY A 91 -1.76 -3.04 12.60
CA GLY A 91 -3.22 -3.04 12.45
C GLY A 91 -3.77 -4.36 11.93
N LEU A 92 -5.03 -4.34 11.52
CA LEU A 92 -5.70 -5.47 10.90
C LEU A 92 -5.91 -5.28 9.40
N PHE A 93 -5.88 -6.39 8.66
CA PHE A 93 -6.34 -6.44 7.29
C PHE A 93 -7.10 -7.73 7.01
N LYS A 94 -8.00 -7.68 6.03
CA LYS A 94 -8.75 -8.80 5.50
C LYS A 94 -8.15 -9.22 4.16
N GLU A 95 -7.84 -10.51 3.98
CA GLU A 95 -7.52 -11.08 2.66
C GLU A 95 -8.78 -11.05 1.79
N ARG A 96 -8.67 -10.53 0.56
CA ARG A 96 -9.76 -10.47 -0.42
C ARG A 96 -9.64 -11.64 -1.40
N GLU A 97 -10.73 -11.90 -2.14
CA GLU A 97 -10.77 -12.88 -3.25
C GLU A 97 -10.60 -14.34 -2.80
N LYS A 98 -10.74 -14.61 -1.49
CA LYS A 98 -10.58 -15.92 -0.87
C LYS A 98 -11.82 -16.33 -0.10
N LYS A 99 -12.15 -17.63 -0.14
CA LYS A 99 -13.25 -18.19 0.65
C LYS A 99 -12.97 -17.95 2.15
N GLY A 100 -13.91 -17.27 2.79
CA GLY A 100 -13.83 -16.93 4.22
C GLY A 100 -13.06 -15.66 4.55
N GLU A 101 -12.46 -14.98 3.54
CA GLU A 101 -11.79 -13.68 3.65
C GLU A 101 -11.10 -13.47 5.02
N PRO A 102 -10.06 -14.25 5.34
CA PRO A 102 -9.51 -14.29 6.69
C PRO A 102 -8.92 -12.94 7.11
N ILE A 103 -9.13 -12.60 8.37
CA ILE A 103 -8.55 -11.42 9.00
C ILE A 103 -7.17 -11.77 9.54
N ARG A 104 -6.21 -10.87 9.33
CA ARG A 104 -4.81 -10.96 9.75
C ARG A 104 -4.42 -9.72 10.52
N HIS A 105 -3.48 -9.88 11.44
CA HIS A 105 -2.74 -8.79 12.05
C HIS A 105 -1.42 -8.59 11.31
N PHE A 106 -1.07 -7.35 11.04
CA PHE A 106 0.24 -6.99 10.49
C PHE A 106 1.00 -6.06 11.43
N ASN A 107 2.32 -6.20 11.40
CA ASN A 107 3.28 -5.23 11.91
C ASN A 107 4.27 -4.96 10.77
N ARG A 108 4.35 -3.73 10.31
CA ARG A 108 5.19 -3.34 9.18
C ARG A 108 6.10 -2.20 9.58
N MET A 109 7.39 -2.49 9.65
CA MET A 109 8.42 -1.51 9.96
C MET A 109 9.02 -0.98 8.67
N PHE A 110 9.11 0.34 8.58
CA PHE A 110 9.76 1.05 7.49
C PHE A 110 10.99 1.77 8.00
N VAL A 111 12.02 1.79 7.18
CA VAL A 111 13.13 2.73 7.28
C VAL A 111 13.05 3.63 6.07
N VAL A 112 12.97 4.93 6.31
CA VAL A 112 12.86 5.94 5.27
C VAL A 112 13.97 6.98 5.37
N VAL A 113 14.31 7.56 4.23
CA VAL A 113 15.19 8.74 4.12
C VAL A 113 14.44 9.88 3.44
N PRO A 114 14.69 11.15 3.80
CA PRO A 114 14.07 12.27 3.10
C PRO A 114 14.48 12.35 1.63
N GLN A 115 13.55 12.67 0.75
CA GLN A 115 13.81 12.98 -0.66
C GLN A 115 12.81 14.01 -1.17
N GLY A 116 13.31 15.17 -1.60
CA GLY A 116 12.46 16.29 -2.03
C GLY A 116 11.51 16.71 -0.91
N SER A 117 10.22 16.80 -1.22
CA SER A 117 9.16 17.12 -0.24
C SER A 117 8.60 15.90 0.51
N GLY A 118 9.20 14.72 0.36
CA GLY A 118 8.69 13.48 0.92
C GLY A 118 9.77 12.54 1.42
N PHE A 119 9.42 11.25 1.44
CA PHE A 119 10.27 10.19 1.97
C PHE A 119 10.39 9.03 1.00
N VAL A 120 11.47 8.30 1.19
CA VAL A 120 11.87 7.16 0.38
C VAL A 120 12.06 5.95 1.25
N ILE A 121 11.42 4.84 0.90
CA ILE A 121 11.53 3.59 1.66
C ILE A 121 12.82 2.87 1.25
N ILE A 122 13.79 2.82 2.16
CA ILE A 122 15.04 2.08 1.93
C ILE A 122 14.97 0.65 2.47
N ASN A 123 14.21 0.42 3.56
CA ASN A 123 13.93 -0.91 4.08
C ASN A 123 12.47 -1.04 4.47
N ASP A 124 11.92 -2.22 4.22
CA ASP A 124 10.56 -2.61 4.56
C ASP A 124 10.58 -4.01 5.18
N LEU A 125 10.05 -4.15 6.39
CA LEU A 125 9.93 -5.41 7.09
C LEU A 125 8.46 -5.64 7.41
N LEU A 126 7.85 -6.61 6.73
CA LEU A 126 6.47 -7.00 6.94
C LEU A 126 6.42 -8.25 7.83
N TYR A 127 5.62 -8.18 8.87
CA TYR A 127 5.31 -9.28 9.76
C TYR A 127 3.80 -9.54 9.78
N ILE A 128 3.39 -10.77 9.48
CA ILE A 128 1.97 -11.16 9.40
C ILE A 128 1.68 -12.28 10.40
N THR A 129 0.56 -12.14 11.10
CA THR A 129 0.05 -13.09 12.09
C THR A 129 -1.46 -13.16 12.05
N ASN A 130 -2.04 -14.12 12.77
CA ASN A 130 -3.47 -14.11 13.06
C ASN A 130 -3.78 -13.01 14.11
N PRO A 131 -4.95 -12.38 14.05
CA PRO A 131 -5.36 -11.40 15.06
C PRO A 131 -5.45 -12.06 16.46
N PRO A 132 -5.31 -11.28 17.54
CA PRO A 132 -5.74 -11.71 18.86
C PRO A 132 -7.22 -12.13 18.84
N LYS A 133 -7.61 -13.12 19.65
CA LYS A 133 -9.00 -13.63 19.66
C LYS A 133 -10.04 -12.53 19.85
N GLU A 134 -9.74 -11.55 20.70
CA GLU A 134 -10.59 -10.38 20.99
C GLU A 134 -10.82 -9.46 19.78
N LYS A 135 -9.93 -9.49 18.79
CA LYS A 135 -9.99 -8.63 17.60
C LYS A 135 -10.38 -9.40 16.33
N ALA A 136 -10.79 -10.67 16.47
CA ALA A 136 -11.17 -11.51 15.34
C ALA A 136 -12.56 -11.15 14.76
N ASP A 137 -13.44 -10.58 15.58
CA ASP A 137 -14.83 -10.31 15.21
C ASP A 137 -15.13 -8.81 14.95
N ILE A 138 -14.09 -7.98 14.82
CA ILE A 138 -14.28 -6.55 14.51
C ILE A 138 -14.83 -6.44 13.07
N PRO A 139 -16.02 -5.86 12.87
CA PRO A 139 -16.57 -5.67 11.53
C PRO A 139 -15.64 -4.79 10.72
N PHE A 140 -15.16 -5.27 9.57
CA PHE A 140 -14.48 -4.39 8.64
C PHE A 140 -15.47 -3.34 8.15
N PRO A 141 -15.13 -2.04 8.20
CA PRO A 141 -16.00 -1.02 7.65
C PRO A 141 -16.35 -1.43 6.23
N VAL A 142 -17.64 -1.36 5.91
CA VAL A 142 -18.11 -1.46 4.52
C VAL A 142 -17.60 -0.21 3.84
N VAL A 143 -16.33 -0.24 3.43
CA VAL A 143 -15.78 0.80 2.59
C VAL A 143 -16.39 0.49 1.22
N PRO A 144 -17.40 1.23 0.72
CA PRO A 144 -17.68 1.19 -0.71
C PRO A 144 -16.34 1.48 -1.38
N ASP A 145 -15.97 0.79 -2.47
CA ASP A 145 -14.62 0.77 -3.07
C ASP A 145 -14.07 2.15 -3.49
N ASN A 146 -13.94 3.05 -2.52
CA ASN A 146 -13.51 4.42 -2.58
C ASN A 146 -11.99 4.41 -2.62
N SER A 147 -11.33 3.36 -2.14
CA SER A 147 -9.88 3.22 -2.26
C SER A 147 -9.43 3.10 -3.71
N ALA A 148 -10.16 2.36 -4.56
CA ALA A 148 -9.92 2.32 -6.00
C ALA A 148 -10.29 3.65 -6.67
N LYS A 149 -11.42 4.24 -6.28
CA LYS A 149 -11.89 5.53 -6.81
C LYS A 149 -10.93 6.67 -6.52
N GLU A 150 -10.48 6.80 -5.28
CA GLU A 150 -9.51 7.80 -4.85
C GLU A 150 -8.13 7.56 -5.44
N PHE A 151 -7.72 6.30 -5.66
CA PHE A 151 -6.47 5.99 -6.34
C PHE A 151 -6.52 6.44 -7.80
N LYS A 152 -7.61 6.15 -8.52
CA LYS A 152 -7.85 6.65 -9.88
C LYS A 152 -7.91 8.18 -9.92
N ALA A 153 -8.59 8.81 -8.96
CA ALA A 153 -8.67 10.26 -8.86
C ALA A 153 -7.29 10.89 -8.59
N SER A 154 -6.46 10.26 -7.75
CA SER A 154 -5.09 10.71 -7.49
C SER A 154 -4.21 10.63 -8.74
N GLN A 155 -4.36 9.61 -9.58
CA GLN A 155 -3.60 9.50 -10.83
C GLN A 155 -3.96 10.60 -11.83
N ILE A 156 -5.25 10.92 -11.95
CA ILE A 156 -5.70 12.02 -12.80
C ILE A 156 -5.19 13.35 -12.27
N SER A 157 -5.38 13.62 -10.98
CA SER A 157 -4.94 14.86 -10.33
C SER A 157 -3.45 15.13 -10.57
N GLN A 158 -2.59 14.11 -10.46
CA GLN A 158 -1.15 14.24 -10.74
C GLN A 158 -0.83 14.59 -12.20
N LYS A 159 -1.57 14.02 -13.16
CA LYS A 159 -1.34 14.24 -14.59
C LYS A 159 -1.92 15.54 -15.12
N THR A 160 -3.10 15.92 -14.63
CA THR A 160 -3.86 17.08 -15.10
C THR A 160 -3.60 18.34 -14.28
N ARG A 161 -3.03 18.19 -13.08
CA ARG A 161 -2.91 19.22 -12.03
C ARG A 161 -4.26 19.71 -11.47
N MET A 162 -5.35 19.03 -11.79
CA MET A 162 -6.65 19.34 -11.19
C MET A 162 -6.68 18.91 -9.73
N THR A 163 -7.56 19.53 -8.95
CA THR A 163 -7.84 19.08 -7.57
C THR A 163 -8.47 17.68 -7.58
N ILE A 164 -8.37 16.97 -6.44
CA ILE A 164 -8.93 15.62 -6.30
C ILE A 164 -10.44 15.61 -6.56
N ASN A 165 -11.18 16.61 -6.08
CA ASN A 165 -12.64 16.69 -6.25
C ASN A 165 -13.02 16.75 -7.73
N TRP A 166 -12.30 17.54 -8.52
CA TRP A 166 -12.53 17.63 -9.95
C TRP A 166 -12.07 16.38 -10.71
N SER A 167 -11.02 15.73 -10.23
CA SER A 167 -10.57 14.43 -10.76
C SER A 167 -11.61 13.32 -10.56
N ILE A 168 -12.34 13.34 -9.44
CA ILE A 168 -13.47 12.43 -9.19
C ILE A 168 -14.62 12.70 -10.17
N LYS A 169 -15.03 13.97 -10.33
CA LYS A 169 -16.08 14.33 -11.30
C LYS A 169 -15.76 13.88 -12.72
N CYS A 170 -14.50 13.99 -13.12
CA CYS A 170 -14.05 13.53 -14.44
C CYS A 170 -14.22 12.00 -14.59
N LEU A 171 -13.86 11.23 -13.57
CA LEU A 171 -14.03 9.77 -13.55
C LEU A 171 -15.49 9.33 -13.57
N GLU A 172 -16.38 10.07 -12.91
CA GLU A 172 -17.82 9.77 -12.92
C GLU A 172 -18.41 9.85 -14.34
N GLN A 173 -17.90 10.77 -15.16
CA GLN A 173 -18.34 10.96 -16.55
C GLN A 173 -17.72 9.97 -17.54
N THR A 174 -16.66 9.27 -17.14
CA THR A 174 -15.92 8.33 -18.02
C THR A 174 -15.94 6.90 -17.51
N ASN A 175 -17.02 6.51 -16.82
CA ASN A 175 -17.20 5.15 -16.28
C ASN A 175 -16.02 4.66 -15.45
N TRP A 176 -15.36 5.57 -14.73
CA TRP A 176 -14.17 5.30 -13.91
C TRP A 176 -12.98 4.72 -14.70
N ASP A 177 -12.87 4.97 -15.99
CA ASP A 177 -11.69 4.66 -16.81
C ASP A 177 -10.71 5.85 -16.83
N VAL A 178 -9.46 5.62 -16.43
CA VAL A 178 -8.43 6.66 -16.30
C VAL A 178 -7.98 7.19 -17.66
N ASN A 179 -7.88 6.33 -18.68
CA ASN A 179 -7.42 6.74 -20.00
C ASN A 179 -8.49 7.58 -20.70
N GLN A 180 -9.75 7.18 -20.58
CA GLN A 180 -10.88 7.97 -21.09
C GLN A 180 -11.02 9.30 -20.36
N ALA A 181 -10.83 9.32 -19.04
CA ALA A 181 -10.87 10.56 -18.26
C ALA A 181 -9.78 11.56 -18.70
N LEU A 182 -8.56 11.09 -18.96
CA LEU A 182 -7.47 11.93 -19.46
C LEU A 182 -7.77 12.48 -20.86
N ALA A 183 -8.31 11.66 -21.76
CA ALA A 183 -8.71 12.11 -23.09
C ALA A 183 -9.86 13.15 -23.03
N ALA A 184 -10.85 12.93 -22.17
CA ALA A 184 -11.94 13.87 -21.92
C ALA A 184 -11.42 15.20 -21.34
N PHE A 185 -10.45 15.15 -20.43
CA PHE A 185 -9.78 16.34 -19.88
C PHE A 185 -9.06 17.15 -20.97
N GLU A 186 -8.23 16.51 -21.80
CA GLU A 186 -7.51 17.23 -22.87
C GLU A 186 -8.47 17.88 -23.87
N THR A 187 -9.58 17.19 -24.17
CA THR A 187 -10.66 17.74 -25.02
C THR A 187 -11.36 18.94 -24.38
N ALA A 188 -11.68 18.86 -23.08
CA ALA A 188 -12.31 19.97 -22.36
C ALA A 188 -11.36 21.17 -22.20
N LYS A 189 -10.05 20.90 -22.05
CA LYS A 189 -9.00 21.91 -21.93
C LYS A 189 -8.79 22.68 -23.24
N SER A 190 -8.74 21.98 -24.38
CA SER A 190 -8.61 22.63 -25.70
C SER A 190 -9.84 23.47 -26.06
N GLN A 191 -11.01 23.09 -25.55
CA GLN A 191 -12.27 23.83 -25.70
C GLN A 191 -12.44 24.97 -24.68
N GLY A 192 -11.50 25.16 -23.74
CA GLY A 192 -11.60 26.20 -22.71
C GLY A 192 -12.73 26.00 -21.70
N LYS A 193 -13.22 24.76 -21.53
CA LYS A 193 -14.39 24.44 -20.69
C LYS A 193 -14.05 24.10 -19.24
N ILE A 194 -12.77 24.16 -18.87
CA ILE A 194 -12.32 23.79 -17.52
C ILE A 194 -12.36 25.02 -16.61
N PRO A 195 -13.17 25.01 -15.54
CA PRO A 195 -13.24 26.13 -14.60
C PRO A 195 -11.90 26.41 -13.91
N PRO A 196 -11.57 27.68 -13.57
CA PRO A 196 -10.34 28.01 -12.86
C PRO A 196 -10.20 27.34 -11.48
N ASP A 197 -11.31 27.13 -10.75
CA ASP A 197 -11.35 26.44 -9.45
C ASP A 197 -11.06 24.93 -9.57
N ALA A 198 -10.95 24.41 -10.80
CA ALA A 198 -10.50 23.04 -11.04
C ALA A 198 -9.04 22.81 -10.68
N PHE A 199 -8.24 23.87 -10.58
CA PHE A 199 -6.82 23.82 -10.27
C PHE A 199 -6.57 24.39 -8.87
N GLN A 200 -5.49 23.96 -8.22
CA GLN A 200 -5.08 24.57 -6.95
C GLN A 200 -4.78 26.06 -7.19
N SER A 201 -5.33 26.93 -6.35
CA SER A 201 -4.96 28.34 -6.32
C SER A 201 -3.47 28.45 -5.98
N VAL A 202 -2.71 29.12 -6.85
CA VAL A 202 -1.29 29.43 -6.70
C VAL A 202 -1.05 30.25 -5.44
#